data_AF-A0A4Q3BZU5-F1
#
_entry.id   AF-A0A4Q3BZU5-F1
#
_cell.length_a   1.000
_cell.length_b   1.000
_cell.length_c   1.000
_cell.angle_alpha   90.00
_cell.angle_beta   90.00
_cell.angle_gamma   90.00
#
_symmetry.space_group_name_H-M   'P 1'
#
loop_
_entity.id
_entity.type
_entity.pdbx_description
1 polymer ?
#
loop_
_entity_poly.entity_id
_entity_poly.type
_entity_poly.pdbx_seq_one_letter_code
_entity_poly.pdbx_strand_id
1 'polypeptide(L)'
;KFTQVNVGAYGIKGPFVFGAWYRQTDPNGDALALMVGAKKDAIKIGYSYDLTISDARSAATGSHEVSLIVELKKYNPRQTRKWRKLSCPDF
;
A
#
# COMPACT_ATOMS: atom_id res chain seq x y z
N LYS A 1 11.51 7.22 28.51
CA LYS A 1 11.79 7.71 27.14
C LYS A 1 10.99 6.82 26.20
N PHE A 2 10.18 7.38 25.30
CA PHE A 2 9.35 6.60 24.38
C PHE A 2 10.22 6.10 23.22
N THR A 3 10.14 4.82 22.88
CA THR A 3 10.84 4.24 21.73
C THR A 3 9.93 3.22 21.07
N GLN A 4 9.68 3.43 19.78
CA GLN A 4 8.81 2.57 18.99
C GLN A 4 9.57 2.07 17.77
N VAL A 5 9.54 0.76 17.55
CA VAL A 5 10.18 0.07 16.45
C VAL A 5 9.10 -0.63 15.63
N ASN A 6 9.12 -0.41 14.31
CA ASN A 6 8.26 -1.13 13.36
C ASN A 6 9.18 -1.93 12.43
N VAL A 7 9.00 -3.25 12.40
CA VAL A 7 9.73 -4.16 11.52
C VAL A 7 8.71 -4.96 10.74
N GLY A 8 8.83 -5.00 9.41
CA GLY A 8 7.92 -5.80 8.61
C GLY A 8 8.53 -6.24 7.30
N ALA A 9 7.92 -7.26 6.73
CA ALA A 9 8.29 -7.81 5.44
C ALA A 9 7.02 -8.15 4.65
N TYR A 10 7.08 -7.96 3.34
CA TYR A 10 6.02 -8.38 2.44
C TYR A 10 6.60 -8.98 1.17
N GLY A 11 5.86 -9.92 0.59
CA GLY A 11 6.19 -10.61 -0.64
C GLY A 11 5.02 -10.53 -1.63
N ILE A 12 5.36 -10.47 -2.90
CA ILE A 12 4.40 -10.47 -4.01
C ILE A 12 4.71 -11.67 -4.89
N LYS A 13 3.70 -12.51 -5.14
CA LYS A 13 3.79 -13.65 -6.06
C LYS A 13 2.61 -13.64 -7.02
N GLY A 14 2.86 -13.23 -8.26
CA GLY A 14 1.82 -13.09 -9.28
C GLY A 14 0.76 -12.07 -8.84
N PRO A 15 -0.53 -12.44 -8.81
CA PRO A 15 -1.58 -11.53 -8.34
C PRO A 15 -1.66 -11.46 -6.80
N PHE A 16 -0.95 -12.29 -6.04
CA PHE A 16 -1.10 -12.36 -4.59
C PHE A 16 -0.03 -11.56 -3.84
N VAL A 17 -0.42 -10.96 -2.73
CA VAL A 17 0.44 -10.21 -1.79
C VAL A 17 0.26 -10.79 -0.40
N PHE A 18 1.36 -10.99 0.31
CA PHE A 18 1.36 -11.41 1.71
C PHE A 18 2.36 -10.57 2.48
N GLY A 19 2.04 -10.16 3.70
CA GLY A 19 2.94 -9.39 4.54
C GLY A 19 2.68 -9.55 6.02
N ALA A 20 3.69 -9.23 6.81
CA ALA A 20 3.61 -9.19 8.26
C ALA A 20 4.42 -8.01 8.78
N TRP A 21 3.88 -7.33 9.79
CA TRP A 21 4.53 -6.22 10.48
C TRP A 21 4.45 -6.44 11.97
N TYR A 22 5.57 -6.28 12.65
CA TYR A 22 5.70 -6.30 14.09
C TYR A 22 6.02 -4.89 14.59
N ARG A 23 5.27 -4.45 15.59
CA ARG A 23 5.37 -3.15 16.22
C ARG A 23 5.62 -3.32 17.70
N GLN A 24 6.75 -2.78 18.16
CA GLN A 24 7.15 -2.80 19.56
C GLN A 24 7.30 -1.38 20.06
N THR A 25 6.72 -1.09 21.23
CA THR A 25 6.77 0.22 21.86
C THR A 25 7.31 0.05 23.27
N ASP A 26 8.59 0.32 23.49
CA ASP A 26 9.24 0.07 24.78
C ASP A 26 8.48 0.74 25.94
N PRO A 27 8.19 0.00 27.02
CA PRO A 27 8.70 -1.35 27.36
C PRO A 27 7.88 -2.55 26.85
N ASN A 28 6.77 -2.35 26.13
CA ASN A 28 5.81 -3.41 25.81
C ASN A 28 5.76 -3.75 24.30
N GLY A 29 5.58 -5.02 23.96
CA GLY A 29 5.27 -5.44 22.59
C GLY A 29 3.84 -5.03 22.24
N ASP A 30 3.64 -4.19 21.24
CA ASP A 30 2.36 -3.50 21.01
C ASP A 30 1.43 -4.31 20.10
N ALA A 31 1.86 -4.58 18.86
CA ALA A 31 1.01 -5.24 17.86
C ALA A 31 1.79 -6.02 16.78
N LEU A 32 1.14 -7.04 16.23
CA LEU A 32 1.54 -7.78 15.04
C LEU A 32 0.43 -7.68 14.00
N ALA A 33 0.69 -7.07 12.86
CA ALA A 33 -0.22 -6.99 11.73
C ALA A 33 0.11 -8.06 10.70
N LEU A 34 -0.89 -8.83 10.27
CA LEU A 34 -0.80 -9.75 9.14
C LEU A 34 -1.59 -9.18 7.96
N MET A 35 -1.09 -9.34 6.75
CA MET A 35 -1.74 -8.83 5.54
C MET A 35 -1.77 -9.88 4.44
N VAL A 36 -2.91 -10.01 3.78
CA VAL A 36 -3.10 -10.76 2.54
C VAL A 36 -3.82 -9.88 1.53
N GLY A 37 -3.42 -9.94 0.27
CA GLY A 37 -4.06 -9.14 -0.77
C GLY A 37 -3.98 -9.81 -2.14
N ALA A 38 -4.80 -9.28 -3.05
CA ALA A 38 -4.82 -9.67 -4.44
C ALA A 38 -4.86 -8.44 -5.35
N LYS A 39 -4.10 -8.48 -6.45
CA LYS A 39 -4.13 -7.53 -7.56
C LYS A 39 -4.82 -8.17 -8.75
N LYS A 40 -5.80 -7.46 -9.31
CA LYS A 40 -6.43 -7.78 -10.59
C LYS A 40 -6.60 -6.51 -11.43
N ASP A 41 -5.95 -6.48 -12.59
CA ASP A 41 -5.98 -5.34 -13.52
C ASP A 41 -5.65 -4.00 -12.83
N ALA A 42 -6.63 -3.10 -12.76
CA ALA A 42 -6.55 -1.78 -12.14
C ALA A 42 -6.91 -1.79 -10.64
N ILE A 43 -7.35 -2.91 -10.08
CA ILE A 43 -7.84 -2.99 -8.70
C ILE A 43 -6.87 -3.83 -7.86
N LYS A 44 -6.52 -3.34 -6.68
CA LYS A 44 -5.86 -4.13 -5.63
C LYS A 44 -6.75 -4.11 -4.40
N ILE A 45 -6.97 -5.29 -3.83
CA ILE A 45 -7.70 -5.46 -2.58
C ILE A 45 -6.71 -6.07 -1.59
N GLY A 46 -6.64 -5.49 -0.40
CA GLY A 46 -5.88 -6.01 0.72
C GLY A 46 -6.78 -6.20 1.93
N TYR A 47 -6.48 -7.20 2.73
CA TYR A 47 -7.07 -7.45 4.02
C TYR A 47 -5.93 -7.58 5.03
N SER A 48 -6.00 -6.80 6.09
CA SER A 48 -5.06 -6.87 7.20
C SER A 48 -5.77 -7.17 8.50
N TYR A 49 -5.03 -7.83 9.38
CA TYR A 49 -5.48 -8.16 10.71
C TYR A 49 -4.42 -7.78 11.73
N ASP A 50 -4.78 -6.86 12.61
CA ASP A 50 -3.90 -6.35 13.66
C ASP A 50 -4.15 -7.12 14.95
N LEU A 51 -3.17 -7.91 15.35
CA LEU A 51 -3.12 -8.63 16.61
C LEU A 51 -2.40 -7.80 17.67
N THR A 52 -3.12 -7.34 18.68
CA THR A 52 -2.49 -6.71 19.85
C THR A 52 -1.80 -7.80 20.70
N ILE A 53 -0.48 -7.70 20.89
CA ILE A 53 0.31 -8.68 21.66
C ILE A 53 0.56 -8.20 23.10
N SER A 54 0.37 -6.91 23.39
CA SER A 54 0.61 -6.32 24.71
C SER A 54 -0.35 -6.82 25.80
N ASP A 55 -0.06 -6.51 27.06
CA ASP A 55 -0.96 -6.73 28.20
C ASP A 55 -2.35 -6.07 28.04
N ALA A 56 -2.50 -5.15 27.07
CA ALA A 56 -3.79 -4.58 26.67
C ALA A 56 -4.63 -5.48 25.74
N ARG A 57 -4.15 -6.69 25.41
CA ARG A 57 -4.87 -7.68 24.58
C ARG A 57 -6.23 -8.10 25.14
N SER A 58 -6.44 -7.96 26.46
CA SER A 58 -7.75 -8.17 27.10
C SER A 58 -8.78 -7.09 26.74
N ALA A 59 -8.35 -5.90 26.32
CA ALA A 59 -9.19 -4.77 25.96
C ALA A 59 -9.40 -4.63 24.43
N ALA A 60 -8.50 -5.19 23.61
CA ALA A 60 -8.59 -5.15 22.15
C ALA A 60 -8.32 -6.54 21.56
N THR A 61 -9.38 -7.21 21.08
CA THR A 61 -9.33 -8.58 20.53
C THR A 61 -8.64 -8.64 19.15
N GLY A 62 -8.38 -7.49 18.54
CA GLY A 62 -7.79 -7.31 17.22
C GLY A 62 -8.67 -6.47 16.30
N SER A 63 -8.11 -5.95 15.20
CA SER A 63 -8.84 -5.13 14.23
C SER A 63 -8.76 -5.76 12.83
N HIS A 64 -9.91 -5.81 12.13
CA HIS A 64 -9.99 -6.24 10.75
C HIS A 64 -10.02 -5.02 9.84
N GLU A 65 -9.06 -4.93 8.92
CA GLU A 65 -8.96 -3.81 8.00
C GLU A 65 -9.02 -4.28 6.55
N VAL A 66 -9.75 -3.54 5.72
CA VAL A 66 -9.88 -3.80 4.28
C VAL A 66 -9.37 -2.58 3.52
N SER A 67 -8.44 -2.80 2.60
CA SER A 67 -7.87 -1.77 1.73
C SER A 67 -8.25 -1.99 0.28
N LEU A 68 -8.59 -0.91 -0.42
CA LEU A 68 -8.90 -0.90 -1.84
C LEU A 68 -8.05 0.16 -2.54
N ILE A 69 -7.31 -0.25 -3.56
CA ILE A 69 -6.50 0.64 -4.39
C ILE A 69 -6.99 0.53 -5.83
N VAL A 70 -7.29 1.68 -6.45
CA VAL A 70 -7.71 1.76 -7.86
C VAL A 70 -6.67 2.54 -8.65
N GLU A 71 -5.99 1.86 -9.57
CA GLU A 71 -5.01 2.44 -10.49
C GLU A 71 -5.72 2.99 -11.74
N LEU A 72 -5.92 4.32 -11.78
CA LEU A 72 -6.46 5.00 -12.95
C LEU A 72 -5.40 5.13 -14.03
N LYS A 73 -5.68 4.64 -15.25
CA LYS A 73 -4.78 4.82 -16.39
C LYS A 73 -4.70 6.31 -16.74
N LYS A 74 -3.47 6.83 -16.89
CA LYS A 74 -3.26 8.20 -17.35
C LYS A 74 -3.90 8.39 -18.72
N TYR A 75 -4.82 9.34 -18.84
CA TYR A 75 -5.32 9.77 -20.14
C TYR A 75 -4.17 10.40 -20.92
N ASN A 76 -3.74 9.73 -21.99
CA ASN A 76 -2.70 10.22 -22.88
C ASN A 76 -3.38 10.65 -24.18
N PRO A 77 -3.78 11.93 -24.33
CA PRO A 77 -4.32 12.40 -25.59
C PRO A 77 -3.21 12.20 -26.62
N ARG A 78 -3.46 11.35 -27.63
CA ARG A 78 -2.54 11.21 -28.77
C ARG A 78 -2.22 12.63 -29.25
N GLN A 79 -0.95 13.03 -29.25
CA GLN A 79 -0.53 14.27 -29.89
C GLN A 79 -0.82 14.13 -31.39
N THR A 80 -2.04 14.49 -31.80
CA THR A 80 -2.47 14.47 -33.21
C THR A 80 -1.88 15.64 -33.98
N ARG A 81 -1.39 16.67 -33.30
CA ARG A 81 -0.63 17.75 -33.93
C ARG A 81 0.83 17.35 -34.08
N LYS A 82 1.19 16.87 -35.27
CA LYS A 82 2.56 17.02 -35.76
C LYS A 82 2.88 18.52 -35.74
N TRP A 83 3.87 18.91 -34.94
CA TRP A 83 4.41 20.26 -34.95
C TRP A 83 4.84 20.59 -36.40
N ARG A 84 4.08 21.45 -37.08
CA ARG A 84 4.50 22.00 -38.36
C ARG A 84 5.49 23.12 -38.04
N LYS A 85 6.72 23.01 -38.55
CA LYS A 85 7.64 24.15 -38.55
C LYS A 85 6.97 25.28 -39.33
N LEU A 86 6.85 26.45 -38.72
CA LEU A 86 6.46 27.67 -39.43
C LEU A 86 7.59 27.97 -40.42
N SER A 87 7.29 27.96 -41.72
CA SER A 87 8.23 28.46 -42.73
C SER A 87 8.24 29.97 -42.62
N CYS A 88 9.41 30.57 -42.44
CA CYS A 88 9.54 32.02 -42.53
C CYS A 88 9.21 32.46 -43.97
N PRO A 89 8.47 33.56 -44.18
CA PRO A 89 8.29 34.14 -45.50
C PRO A 89 9.61 34.80 -45.94
N ASP A 90 10.04 34.49 -47.15
CA ASP A 90 11.12 35.21 -47.83
C ASP A 90 10.56 36.51 -48.44
N PHE A 91 11.25 37.62 -48.20
CA PHE A 91 11.00 38.95 -48.78
C PHE A 91 11.80 39.16 -50.06
#